data_AF-A0A359M7F0-F1
#
_entry.id   AF-A0A359M7F0-F1
#
_cell.length_a   1.000
_cell.length_b   1.000
_cell.length_c   1.000
_cell.angle_alpha   90.00
_cell.angle_beta   90.00
_cell.angle_gamma   90.00
#
_symmetry.space_group_name_H-M   'P 1'
#
loop_
_entity.id
_entity.type
_entity.pdbx_description
1 polymer ?
#
loop_
_entity_poly.entity_id
_entity_poly.type
_entity_poly.pdbx_seq_one_letter_code
_entity_poly.pdbx_strand_id
1 'polypeptide(L)' 'MKLLITSDVHQDLDALIEVIEKHKDITHHLNAGDMCIDPKFYERYHIITVKGNNDYGVNIPLERVFDIENKKIL' A
#
# COMPACT_ATOMS: atom_id res chain seq x y z
N MET A 1 -11.33 10.67 -8.98
CA MET A 1 -10.40 9.72 -8.36
C MET A 1 -9.24 10.45 -7.69
N LYS A 2 -8.84 10.04 -6.48
CA LYS A 2 -7.59 10.46 -5.83
C LYS A 2 -6.88 9.22 -5.31
N LEU A 3 -5.64 9.03 -5.75
CA LEU A 3 -4.81 7.89 -5.37
C LEU A 3 -3.77 8.38 -4.36
N LEU A 4 -3.64 7.68 -3.24
CA LEU A 4 -2.45 7.75 -2.41
C LEU A 4 -1.52 6.61 -2.82
N ILE A 5 -0.29 6.93 -3.18
CA ILE A 5 0.74 5.94 -3.51
C ILE A 5 1.85 6.09 -2.48
N THR A 6 2.14 5.01 -1.74
CA THR A 6 3.28 4.91 -0.82
C THR A 6 4.23 3.80 -1.27
N SER A 7 5.43 3.73 -0.71
CA SER A 7 6.42 2.68 -0.94
C SER A 7 7.42 2.70 0.21
N ASP A 8 8.22 1.64 0.35
CA ASP A 8 9.44 1.63 1.16
C ASP A 8 9.20 2.14 2.59
N VAL A 9 8.12 1.65 3.21
CA VAL A 9 7.74 2.05 4.57
C VAL A 9 8.77 1.53 5.58
N HIS A 10 9.41 0.38 5.30
CA HIS A 10 10.51 -0.17 6.10
C HIS A 10 10.23 -0.13 7.61
N GLN A 11 9.04 -0.62 8.01
CA GLN A 11 8.57 -0.68 9.41
C GLN A 11 8.11 0.65 10.04
N ASP A 12 8.17 1.79 9.34
CA ASP A 12 7.70 3.07 9.87
C ASP A 12 6.16 3.19 9.82
N LEU A 13 5.50 2.42 10.69
CA LEU A 13 4.05 2.39 10.80
C LEU A 13 3.46 3.75 11.22
N ASP A 14 4.17 4.50 12.06
CA ASP A 14 3.70 5.79 12.56
C ASP A 14 3.66 6.83 11.42
N ALA A 15 4.71 6.92 10.60
CA ALA A 15 4.72 7.78 9.43
C ALA A 15 3.65 7.37 8.41
N LEU A 16 3.46 6.06 8.20
CA LEU A 16 2.39 5.55 7.33
C LEU A 16 1.01 6.01 7.82
N ILE A 17 0.73 5.89 9.12
CA ILE A 17 -0.53 6.32 9.71
C ILE A 17 -0.70 7.84 9.57
N GLU A 18 0.34 8.62 9.82
CA GLU A 18 0.29 10.08 9.68
C GLU A 18 -0.10 10.49 8.24
N VAL A 19 0.47 9.83 7.22
CA VAL A 19 0.13 10.08 5.82
C VAL A 19 -1.32 9.70 5.52
N ILE A 20 -1.80 8.55 6.01
CA ILE A 20 -3.19 8.11 5.83
C ILE A 20 -4.17 9.10 6.48
N GLU A 21 -3.85 9.61 7.68
CA GLU A 21 -4.69 10.58 8.38
C GLU A 21 -4.77 11.93 7.66
N LYS A 22 -3.69 12.35 6.99
CA LYS A 22 -3.66 13.59 6.19
C LYS A 22 -4.49 13.53 4.91
N HIS A 23 -4.75 12.33 4.38
CA HIS A 23 -5.36 12.13 3.07
C HIS A 23 -6.69 11.35 3.16
N LYS A 24 -7.66 11.87 3.92
CA LYS A 24 -8.99 11.25 4.09
C LYS A 24 -9.89 11.30 2.86
N ASP A 25 -9.52 12.06 1.84
CA ASP A 25 -10.29 12.30 0.62
C ASP A 25 -9.88 11.40 -0.56
N ILE A 26 -9.05 10.40 -0.31
CA ILE A 26 -8.59 9.44 -1.32
C ILE A 26 -9.67 8.39 -1.62
N THR A 27 -9.63 7.86 -2.84
CA THR A 27 -10.48 6.73 -3.22
C THR A 27 -9.76 5.39 -3.12
N HIS A 28 -8.44 5.37 -3.32
CA HIS A 28 -7.62 4.16 -3.19
C HIS A 28 -6.25 4.50 -2.60
N HIS A 29 -5.70 3.56 -1.84
CA HIS A 29 -4.33 3.59 -1.34
C HIS A 29 -3.56 2.40 -1.93
N LEU A 30 -2.55 2.70 -2.74
CA LEU A 30 -1.64 1.73 -3.33
C LEU A 30 -0.28 1.81 -2.63
N ASN A 31 0.38 0.67 -2.46
CA ASN A 31 1.74 0.61 -1.95
C ASN A 31 2.63 -0.26 -2.84
N ALA A 32 3.81 0.24 -3.21
CA ALA A 32 4.72 -0.41 -4.17
C ALA A 32 5.67 -1.44 -3.54
N GLY A 33 5.43 -1.85 -2.29
CA GLY A 33 6.18 -2.87 -1.57
C GLY A 33 7.17 -2.30 -0.55
N ASP A 34 7.96 -3.19 0.03
CA ASP A 34 8.92 -2.92 1.10
C ASP A 34 8.24 -2.28 2.32
N MET A 35 7.07 -2.83 2.66
CA MET A 35 6.37 -2.47 3.88
C MET A 35 7.16 -2.91 5.10
N CYS A 36 7.71 -4.13 5.05
CA CYS A 36 8.40 -4.81 6.17
C CYS A 36 7.53 -4.90 7.44
N ILE A 37 6.21 -4.76 7.31
CA ILE A 37 5.21 -4.80 8.38
C ILE A 37 4.31 -6.00 8.14
N ASP A 38 3.92 -6.70 9.21
CA ASP A 38 2.92 -7.77 9.11
C ASP A 38 1.56 -7.18 8.65
N PRO A 39 0.93 -7.72 7.59
CA PRO A 39 -0.35 -7.23 7.05
C PRO A 39 -1.44 -6.96 8.09
N LYS A 40 -1.47 -7.71 9.20
CA LYS A 40 -2.45 -7.51 10.28
C LYS A 40 -2.44 -6.09 10.89
N PHE A 41 -1.32 -5.37 10.78
CA PHE A 41 -1.19 -4.02 11.32
C PHE A 41 -1.75 -2.93 10.40
N TYR A 42 -1.83 -3.19 9.10
CA TYR A 42 -2.27 -2.19 8.12
C TYR A 42 -3.48 -2.60 7.27
N GLU A 43 -3.96 -3.85 7.37
CA GLU A 43 -5.14 -4.33 6.63
C GLU A 43 -6.38 -3.46 6.86
N ARG A 44 -6.53 -2.92 8.07
CA ARG A 44 -7.62 -2.00 8.46
C ARG A 44 -7.67 -0.70 7.66
N TYR A 45 -6.57 -0.33 7.00
CA TYR A 45 -6.46 0.85 6.15
C TYR A 45 -6.71 0.55 4.67
N HIS A 46 -7.03 -0.71 4.32
CA HIS A 46 -7.35 -1.14 2.95
C HIS A 46 -6.25 -0.79 1.92
N ILE A 47 -4.99 -0.85 2.34
CA ILE A 47 -3.82 -0.58 1.49
C ILE A 47 -3.66 -1.75 0.52
N ILE A 48 -3.65 -1.46 -0.77
CA ILE A 48 -3.38 -2.46 -1.79
C ILE A 48 -1.88 -2.48 -2.07
N THR A 49 -1.20 -3.57 -1.69
CA THR A 49 0.26 -3.67 -1.75
C THR A 49 0.74 -4.84 -2.62
N VAL A 50 1.93 -4.69 -3.16
CA VAL A 50 2.73 -5.75 -3.81
C VAL A 50 3.93 -6.11 -2.94
N LYS A 51 4.55 -7.25 -3.23
CA LYS A 51 5.71 -7.74 -2.51
C LYS A 51 6.99 -7.05 -2.97
N GLY A 52 7.60 -6.29 -2.07
CA GLY A 52 8.98 -5.81 -2.24
C GLY A 52 10.01 -6.89 -1.86
N ASN A 53 11.28 -6.64 -2.17
CA ASN A 53 12.35 -7.61 -1.89
C ASN A 53 12.67 -7.73 -0.40
N ASN A 54 12.30 -6.76 0.43
CA ASN A 54 12.49 -6.78 1.88
C ASN A 54 11.24 -7.28 2.64
N ASP A 55 10.15 -7.58 1.95
CA ASP A 55 8.93 -8.15 2.53
C ASP A 55 9.06 -9.68 2.77
N TYR A 56 9.93 -10.04 3.71
CA TYR A 56 10.15 -11.43 4.10
C TYR A 56 8.98 -12.00 4.90
N GLY A 57 8.71 -13.30 4.74
CA GLY A 57 7.73 -14.02 5.56
C GLY A 57 6.25 -13.72 5.26
N VAL A 58 5.94 -12.76 4.38
CA VAL A 58 4.58 -12.44 3.96
C VAL A 58 4.24 -13.04 2.59
N ASN A 59 2.99 -13.51 2.45
CA ASN A 59 2.45 -14.07 1.21
C ASN A 59 1.53 -13.05 0.53
N ILE A 60 2.14 -12.09 -0.17
CA ILE A 60 1.45 -11.06 -0.98
C ILE A 60 2.00 -11.12 -2.42
N PRO A 61 1.22 -10.70 -3.43
CA PRO A 61 1.61 -10.88 -4.84
C PRO A 61 2.75 -9.96 -5.25
N LEU A 62 3.58 -10.40 -6.20
CA LEU A 62 4.69 -9.62 -6.77
C LEU A 62 4.21 -8.48 -7.68
N GLU A 63 3.07 -8.67 -8.32
CA GLU A 63 2.47 -7.70 -9.22
C GLU A 63 0.95 -7.67 -9.01
N ARG A 64 0.34 -6.52 -9.29
CA ARG A 64 -1.11 -6.37 -9.36
C ARG A 64 -1.44 -5.44 -10.51
N VAL A 65 -2.49 -5.75 -11.25
CA VAL A 65 -3.02 -4.86 -12.29
C VAL A 65 -4.40 -4.42 -11.86
N PHE A 66 -4.63 -3.11 -11.90
CA PHE A 66 -5.91 -2.50 -11.55
C PHE A 66 -6.56 -1.92 -12.80
N ASP A 67 -7.87 -2.07 -12.89
CA ASP A 67 -8.70 -1.31 -13.81
C ASP A 67 -9.50 -0.28 -13.00
N ILE A 68 -9.16 1.00 -13.18
CA ILE A 68 -9.83 2.10 -12.48
C ILE A 68 -10.28 3.13 -13.50
N GLU A 69 -11.59 3.33 -13.61
CA GLU A 69 -12.19 4.29 -14.54
C GLU A 69 -11.67 4.13 -15.99
N ASN A 70 -11.61 2.89 -16.49
CA ASN A 70 -11.06 2.49 -17.80
C ASN A 70 -9.57 2.78 -17.98
N LYS A 71 -8.81 2.92 -16.89
CA LYS A 71 -7.35 3.06 -16.90
C LYS A 71 -6.75 1.81 -16.27
N LYS A 72 -5.79 1.20 -16.98
CA LYS A 72 -4.98 0.12 -16.43
C LYS A 72 -3.76 0.68 -15.71
N ILE A 73 -3.58 0.28 -14.46
CA ILE A 73 -2.43 0.63 -13.63
C ILE A 73 -1.72 -0.67 -13.27
N LEU A 74 -0.41 -0.70 -13.50
CA LEU A 74 0.51 -1.74 -13.03
C LEU A 74 1.34 -1.15 -11.89
#